data_AF-A0A439N2B0-F1
#
_entry.id   AF-A0A439N2B0-F1
#
_cell.length_a   1.000
_cell.length_b   1.000
_cell.length_c   1.000
_cell.angle_alpha   90.00
_cell.angle_beta   90.00
_cell.angle_gamma   90.00
#
_symmetry.space_group_name_H-M   'P 1'
#
loop_
_entity.id
_entity.type
_entity.pdbx_description
1 polymer ?
#
loop_
_entity_poly.entity_id
_entity_poly.type
_entity_poly.pdbx_seq_one_letter_code
_entity_poly.pdbx_strand_id
1 'polypeptide(L)'
;MKKLLIALMTAAAALSLAATAEAQEKLKACWVYTGPIGDFGYSYQHDQGRLDVEKALGDKVETAYLENVSEGPDADRAFERLAREGCKIIFGTSFGFMDPEVKVAKKFPDVMFEHATGYKTAENLGIYNARFYEGRYILGQIA
;
A
#
# COMPACT_ATOMS: atom_id res chain seq x y z
N MET A 1 -22.78 -3.38 -52.28
CA MET A 1 -21.44 -3.82 -51.83
C MET A 1 -20.66 -2.71 -51.12
N LYS A 2 -20.46 -1.52 -51.71
CA LYS A 2 -19.74 -0.39 -51.06
C LYS A 2 -20.34 0.06 -49.71
N LYS A 3 -21.68 0.12 -49.59
CA LYS A 3 -22.36 0.49 -48.33
C LYS A 3 -22.20 -0.55 -47.21
N LEU A 4 -22.08 -1.84 -47.56
CA LEU A 4 -21.80 -2.92 -46.59
C LEU A 4 -20.35 -2.87 -46.10
N LEU A 5 -19.40 -2.59 -47.00
CA LEU A 5 -17.98 -2.45 -46.65
C LEU A 5 -17.72 -1.25 -45.72
N ILE A 6 -18.42 -0.13 -45.94
CA ILE A 6 -18.32 1.05 -45.07
C ILE A 6 -18.90 0.77 -43.68
N ALA A 7 -20.05 0.07 -43.60
CA ALA A 7 -20.67 -0.30 -42.32
C ALA A 7 -19.82 -1.28 -41.50
N LEU A 8 -19.15 -2.24 -42.17
CA LEU A 8 -18.21 -3.17 -41.54
C LEU A 8 -16.94 -2.48 -41.03
N MET A 9 -16.41 -1.49 -41.77
CA MET A 9 -15.24 -0.71 -41.32
C MET A 9 -15.57 0.20 -40.13
N THR A 10 -16.77 0.79 -40.08
CA THR A 10 -17.20 1.61 -38.93
C THR A 10 -17.48 0.78 -37.68
N ALA A 11 -17.98 -0.45 -37.84
CA ALA A 11 -18.19 -1.37 -36.72
C ALA A 11 -16.87 -1.90 -36.15
N ALA A 12 -15.89 -2.20 -37.01
CA ALA A 12 -14.56 -2.63 -36.59
C ALA A 12 -13.78 -1.49 -35.88
N ALA A 13 -13.93 -0.24 -36.34
CA ALA A 13 -13.34 0.93 -35.69
C ALA A 13 -13.99 1.24 -34.33
N ALA A 14 -15.30 0.99 -34.18
CA ALA A 14 -15.99 1.17 -32.90
C ALA A 14 -15.61 0.10 -31.87
N LEU A 15 -15.37 -1.15 -32.31
CA LEU A 15 -14.87 -2.22 -31.42
C LEU A 15 -13.41 -1.99 -31.01
N SER A 16 -12.56 -1.44 -31.88
CA SER A 16 -11.17 -1.15 -31.54
C SER A 16 -11.02 0.03 -30.58
N LEU A 17 -11.92 1.03 -30.63
CA LEU A 17 -11.96 2.11 -29.62
C LEU A 17 -12.54 1.65 -28.27
N ALA A 18 -13.44 0.65 -28.26
CA ALA A 18 -13.96 0.07 -27.02
C ALA A 18 -12.95 -0.85 -26.31
N ALA A 19 -12.03 -1.46 -27.07
CA ALA A 19 -10.96 -2.31 -26.52
C ALA A 19 -9.80 -1.51 -25.90
N THR A 20 -9.69 -0.20 -26.16
CA THR A 20 -8.68 0.69 -25.56
C THR A 20 -9.13 1.36 -24.27
N ALA A 21 -10.32 1.06 -23.77
CA ALA A 21 -10.63 1.26 -22.36
C ALA A 21 -9.94 0.15 -21.57
N GLU A 22 -8.61 0.20 -21.49
CA GLU A 22 -7.87 -0.54 -20.46
C GLU A 22 -8.47 -0.11 -19.13
N ALA A 23 -9.23 -1.02 -18.52
CA ALA A 23 -9.56 -0.90 -17.11
C ALA A 23 -8.22 -0.88 -16.39
N GLN A 24 -7.74 0.31 -16.02
CA GLN A 24 -6.52 0.47 -15.24
C GLN A 24 -6.66 -0.43 -14.02
N GLU A 25 -5.85 -1.49 -13.96
CA GLU A 25 -5.89 -2.43 -12.85
C GLU A 25 -5.66 -1.65 -11.55
N LYS A 26 -6.54 -1.85 -10.55
CA LYS A 26 -6.46 -1.11 -9.29
C LYS A 26 -5.10 -1.38 -8.65
N LEU A 27 -4.47 -0.33 -8.14
CA LEU A 27 -3.26 -0.52 -7.35
C LEU A 27 -3.64 -1.14 -6.00
N LYS A 28 -3.19 -2.36 -5.75
CA LYS A 28 -3.36 -3.01 -4.45
C LYS A 28 -2.31 -2.52 -3.46
N ALA A 29 -2.72 -1.73 -2.48
CA ALA A 29 -1.87 -1.22 -1.40
C ALA A 29 -2.16 -1.98 -0.10
N CYS A 30 -1.13 -2.34 0.66
CA CYS A 30 -1.31 -3.21 1.82
C CYS A 30 -0.60 -2.69 3.06
N TRP A 31 -1.19 -2.93 4.24
CA TRP A 31 -0.64 -2.47 5.52
C TRP A 31 -0.40 -3.63 6.48
N VAL A 32 0.68 -3.52 7.26
CA VAL A 32 0.99 -4.47 8.34
C VAL A 32 1.02 -3.70 9.66
N TYR A 33 0.11 -4.02 10.56
CA TYR A 33 -0.01 -3.39 11.88
C TYR A 33 0.51 -4.32 12.99
N THR A 34 1.20 -3.75 13.97
CA THR A 34 1.68 -4.52 15.14
C THR A 34 0.58 -4.82 16.16
N GLY A 35 -0.46 -4.00 16.21
CA GLY A 35 -1.58 -4.14 17.14
C GLY A 35 -2.93 -4.21 16.43
N PRO A 36 -4.03 -4.26 17.20
CA PRO A 36 -5.36 -4.21 16.65
C PRO A 36 -5.77 -2.77 16.32
N ILE A 37 -6.59 -2.58 15.29
CA ILE A 37 -7.27 -1.31 14.96
C ILE A 37 -8.10 -0.82 16.15
N GLY A 38 -8.58 -1.73 16.99
CA GLY A 38 -9.28 -1.42 18.23
C GLY A 38 -8.41 -0.84 19.36
N ASP A 39 -7.13 -0.53 19.12
CA ASP A 39 -6.26 0.13 20.11
C ASP A 39 -6.62 1.61 20.35
N PHE A 40 -7.45 2.21 19.48
CA PHE A 40 -7.85 3.63 19.51
C PHE A 40 -6.67 4.61 19.64
N GLY A 41 -5.50 4.20 19.16
CA GLY A 41 -4.25 4.94 19.27
C GLY A 41 -3.42 4.76 18.02
N TYR A 42 -2.38 3.94 18.10
CA TYR A 42 -1.35 3.90 17.07
C TYR A 42 -1.80 3.15 15.80
N SER A 43 -2.25 1.91 15.95
CA SER A 43 -2.72 1.10 14.81
C SER A 43 -4.02 1.66 14.25
N TYR A 44 -4.90 2.15 15.12
CA TYR A 44 -6.10 2.90 14.72
C TYR A 44 -5.75 4.08 13.79
N GLN A 45 -4.78 4.93 14.14
CA GLN A 45 -4.43 6.09 13.33
C GLN A 45 -3.80 5.73 11.99
N HIS A 46 -2.99 4.65 11.92
CA HIS A 46 -2.53 4.14 10.63
C HIS A 46 -3.70 3.64 9.77
N ASP A 47 -4.69 2.98 10.37
CA ASP A 47 -5.88 2.52 9.66
C ASP A 47 -6.77 3.68 9.20
N GLN A 48 -6.92 4.74 9.99
CA GLN A 48 -7.58 5.96 9.51
C GLN A 48 -6.85 6.54 8.28
N GLY A 49 -5.52 6.53 8.28
CA GLY A 49 -4.74 6.91 7.10
C GLY A 49 -5.01 6.03 5.88
N ARG A 50 -5.14 4.71 6.06
CA ARG A 50 -5.54 3.77 4.99
C ARG A 50 -6.94 4.11 4.45
N LEU A 51 -7.91 4.37 5.32
CA LEU A 51 -9.27 4.75 4.92
C LEU A 51 -9.29 6.10 4.18
N ASP A 52 -8.45 7.05 4.58
CA ASP A 52 -8.29 8.32 3.86
C ASP A 52 -7.71 8.10 2.45
N VAL A 53 -6.79 7.14 2.28
CA VAL A 53 -6.30 6.72 0.95
C VAL A 53 -7.44 6.15 0.09
N GLU A 54 -8.26 5.26 0.64
CA GLU A 54 -9.44 4.70 -0.07
C GLU A 54 -10.40 5.82 -0.49
N LYS A 55 -10.67 6.75 0.40
CA LYS A 55 -11.55 7.89 0.14
C LYS A 55 -10.99 8.83 -0.93
N ALA A 56 -9.69 9.10 -0.91
CA ALA A 56 -9.05 10.05 -1.81
C ALA A 56 -8.82 9.47 -3.21
N LEU A 57 -8.49 8.18 -3.32
CA LEU A 57 -8.12 7.54 -4.58
C LEU A 57 -9.24 6.70 -5.19
N GLY A 58 -10.26 6.34 -4.40
CA GLY A 58 -11.48 5.70 -4.87
C GLY A 58 -11.22 4.41 -5.65
N ASP A 59 -11.70 4.39 -6.89
CA ASP A 59 -11.62 3.23 -7.79
C ASP A 59 -10.20 2.91 -8.28
N LYS A 60 -9.22 3.79 -8.04
CA LYS A 60 -7.82 3.57 -8.44
C LYS A 60 -7.03 2.68 -7.48
N VAL A 61 -7.54 2.48 -6.27
CA VAL A 61 -6.85 1.72 -5.21
C VAL A 61 -7.74 0.60 -4.68
N GLU A 62 -7.12 -0.50 -4.30
CA GLU A 62 -7.69 -1.53 -3.44
C GLU A 62 -6.78 -1.65 -2.22
N THR A 63 -7.34 -1.67 -1.01
CA THR A 63 -6.52 -1.80 0.20
C THR A 63 -6.76 -3.12 0.93
N ALA A 64 -5.71 -3.62 1.57
CA ALA A 64 -5.77 -4.77 2.47
C ALA A 64 -4.86 -4.52 3.69
N TYR A 65 -5.09 -5.22 4.78
CA TYR A 65 -4.26 -5.08 5.97
C TYR A 65 -4.16 -6.38 6.76
N LEU A 66 -3.14 -6.47 7.62
CA LEU A 66 -2.99 -7.50 8.64
C LEU A 66 -2.79 -6.82 10.00
N GLU A 67 -3.55 -7.28 11.01
CA GLU A 67 -3.46 -6.80 12.39
C GLU A 67 -2.66 -7.77 13.27
N ASN A 68 -2.21 -7.30 14.43
CA ASN A 68 -1.57 -8.11 15.47
C ASN A 68 -0.35 -8.91 14.95
N VAL A 69 0.43 -8.33 14.05
CA VAL A 69 1.63 -8.96 13.52
C VAL A 69 2.79 -8.72 14.48
N SER A 70 3.30 -9.78 15.08
CA SER A 70 4.50 -9.72 15.92
C SER A 70 5.75 -9.40 15.09
N GLU A 71 6.71 -8.73 15.72
CA GLU A 71 8.01 -8.44 15.12
C GLU A 71 8.82 -9.73 14.89
N GLY A 72 9.85 -9.64 14.04
CA GLY A 72 10.72 -10.77 13.72
C GLY A 72 10.08 -11.76 12.73
N PRO A 73 10.08 -13.09 12.99
CA PRO A 73 9.68 -14.09 12.00
C PRO A 73 8.24 -13.98 11.51
N ASP A 74 7.33 -13.41 12.30
CA ASP A 74 5.92 -13.26 11.93
C ASP A 74 5.75 -12.13 10.91
N ALA A 75 6.44 -11.01 11.11
CA ALA A 75 6.54 -9.92 10.14
C ALA A 75 7.13 -10.39 8.81
N ASP A 76 8.20 -11.21 8.81
CA ASP A 76 8.77 -11.82 7.60
C ASP A 76 7.68 -12.52 6.76
N ARG A 77 6.86 -13.36 7.42
CA ARG A 77 5.80 -14.12 6.77
C ARG A 77 4.66 -13.22 6.31
N ALA A 78 4.31 -12.20 7.08
CA ALA A 78 3.27 -11.24 6.74
C ALA A 78 3.61 -10.44 5.47
N PHE A 79 4.81 -9.83 5.42
CA PHE A 79 5.26 -9.08 4.25
C PHE A 79 5.38 -9.97 3.01
N GLU A 80 5.97 -11.17 3.16
CA GLU A 80 6.12 -12.09 2.04
C GLU A 80 4.76 -12.60 1.52
N ARG A 81 3.79 -12.83 2.41
CA ARG A 81 2.41 -13.17 2.04
C ARG A 81 1.79 -12.05 1.21
N LEU A 82 1.81 -10.81 1.70
CA LEU A 82 1.20 -9.67 1.01
C LEU A 82 1.85 -9.41 -0.36
N ALA A 83 3.17 -9.52 -0.47
CA ALA A 83 3.86 -9.40 -1.74
C ALA A 83 3.43 -10.48 -2.75
N ARG A 84 3.22 -11.72 -2.30
CA ARG A 84 2.71 -12.83 -3.13
C ARG A 84 1.22 -12.68 -3.48
N GLU A 85 0.44 -12.02 -2.64
CA GLU A 85 -0.98 -11.71 -2.88
C GLU A 85 -1.20 -10.51 -3.83
N GLY A 86 -0.13 -10.02 -4.47
CA GLY A 86 -0.19 -9.01 -5.53
C GLY A 86 -0.20 -7.56 -5.04
N CYS A 87 0.06 -7.30 -3.76
CA CYS A 87 0.24 -5.95 -3.27
C CYS A 87 1.41 -5.28 -4.01
N LYS A 88 1.18 -4.10 -4.58
CA LYS A 88 2.19 -3.32 -5.33
C LYS A 88 2.95 -2.36 -4.43
N ILE A 89 2.36 -1.98 -3.30
CA ILE A 89 3.01 -1.24 -2.23
C ILE A 89 2.60 -1.81 -0.87
N ILE A 90 3.55 -1.95 0.06
CA ILE A 90 3.31 -2.47 1.41
C ILE A 90 3.88 -1.51 2.45
N PHE A 91 3.07 -1.16 3.45
CA PHE A 91 3.43 -0.27 4.55
C PHE A 91 3.67 -1.07 5.84
N GLY A 92 4.89 -1.08 6.35
CA GLY A 92 5.24 -1.63 7.65
C GLY A 92 5.13 -0.59 8.75
N THR A 93 4.12 -0.69 9.62
CA THR A 93 3.78 0.41 10.53
C THR A 93 4.37 0.29 11.94
N SER A 94 5.42 -0.50 12.18
CA SER A 94 6.10 -0.60 13.49
C SER A 94 7.61 -0.60 13.33
N PHE A 95 8.33 0.01 14.27
CA PHE A 95 9.79 0.12 14.23
C PHE A 95 10.49 -1.23 14.05
N GLY A 96 10.10 -2.28 14.78
CA GLY A 96 10.75 -3.59 14.67
C GLY A 96 10.38 -4.39 13.43
N PHE A 97 9.59 -3.83 12.51
CA PHE A 97 9.40 -4.39 11.17
C PHE A 97 10.57 -4.08 10.21
N MET A 98 11.50 -3.20 10.58
CA MET A 98 12.53 -2.70 9.66
C MET A 98 13.36 -3.82 9.02
N ASP A 99 13.90 -4.73 9.81
CA ASP A 99 14.76 -5.80 9.30
C ASP A 99 13.98 -6.85 8.48
N PRO A 100 12.78 -7.29 8.92
CA PRO A 100 11.89 -8.10 8.09
C PRO A 100 11.53 -7.46 6.75
N GLU A 101 11.16 -6.18 6.75
CA GLU A 101 10.73 -5.47 5.55
C GLU A 101 11.88 -5.30 4.55
N VAL A 102 13.08 -4.91 5.04
CA VAL A 102 14.31 -4.88 4.21
C VAL A 102 14.66 -6.24 3.62
N LYS A 103 14.47 -7.31 4.39
CA LYS A 103 14.73 -8.68 3.92
C LYS A 103 13.75 -9.09 2.82
N VAL A 104 12.47 -8.77 2.96
CA VAL A 104 11.44 -9.11 1.96
C VAL A 104 11.54 -8.21 0.74
N ALA A 105 11.83 -6.91 0.88
CA ALA A 105 12.01 -5.99 -0.24
C ALA A 105 13.04 -6.48 -1.26
N LYS A 106 14.15 -7.08 -0.78
CA LYS A 106 15.18 -7.71 -1.65
C LYS A 106 14.67 -8.89 -2.47
N LYS A 107 13.64 -9.59 -2.00
CA LYS A 107 13.05 -10.74 -2.72
C LYS A 107 12.00 -10.33 -3.75
N PHE A 108 11.42 -9.13 -3.60
CA PHE A 108 10.31 -8.63 -4.41
C PHE A 108 10.64 -7.23 -4.96
N PRO A 109 11.58 -7.13 -5.92
CA PRO A 109 12.04 -5.83 -6.43
C PRO A 109 10.94 -5.01 -7.11
N ASP A 110 9.87 -5.66 -7.60
CA ASP A 110 8.73 -5.00 -8.26
C ASP A 110 7.66 -4.48 -7.28
N VAL A 111 7.82 -4.74 -5.98
CA VAL A 111 6.93 -4.26 -4.92
C VAL A 111 7.62 -3.13 -4.17
N MET A 112 6.90 -2.03 -3.96
CA MET A 112 7.37 -0.91 -3.17
C MET A 112 7.09 -1.14 -1.69
N PHE A 113 7.99 -0.71 -0.83
CA PHE A 113 7.89 -0.83 0.62
C PHE A 113 8.05 0.54 1.27
N GLU A 114 7.29 0.79 2.34
CA GLU A 114 7.35 2.04 3.09
C GLU A 114 7.35 1.72 4.58
N HIS A 115 8.49 1.98 5.21
CA HIS A 115 8.73 1.56 6.58
C HIS A 115 8.60 2.72 7.58
N ALA A 116 7.70 2.58 8.55
CA ALA A 116 7.48 3.58 9.58
C ALA A 116 8.64 3.62 10.59
N THR A 117 9.19 4.80 10.83
CA THR A 117 10.13 5.19 11.90
C THR A 117 11.56 4.63 11.83
N GLY A 118 11.81 3.63 10.99
CA GLY A 118 13.15 3.09 10.80
C GLY A 118 14.08 4.01 10.01
N TYR A 119 15.25 3.46 9.68
CA TYR A 119 16.39 4.21 9.12
C TYR A 119 17.13 3.48 7.99
N LYS A 120 16.71 2.25 7.64
CA LYS A 120 17.26 1.49 6.52
C LYS A 120 16.38 1.71 5.29
N THR A 121 16.99 1.98 4.15
CA THR A 121 16.34 2.16 2.85
C THR A 121 16.90 1.18 1.81
N ALA A 122 16.19 0.99 0.72
CA ALA A 122 16.63 0.26 -0.47
C ALA A 122 16.01 0.91 -1.73
N GLU A 123 16.35 0.42 -2.92
CA GLU A 123 15.79 0.96 -4.18
C GLU A 123 14.25 0.93 -4.22
N ASN A 124 13.65 -0.11 -3.64
CA ASN A 124 12.20 -0.29 -3.52
C ASN A 124 11.70 -0.19 -2.07
N LEU A 125 12.47 0.41 -1.16
CA LEU A 125 12.06 0.58 0.24
C LEU A 125 12.36 2.01 0.72
N GLY A 126 11.29 2.76 0.92
CA GLY A 126 11.27 4.07 1.57
C GLY A 126 11.10 3.97 3.08
N ILE A 127 11.34 5.10 3.74
CA ILE A 127 11.06 5.28 5.17
C ILE A 127 10.22 6.54 5.37
N TYR A 128 9.33 6.50 6.35
CA TYR A 128 8.59 7.69 6.78
C TYR A 128 8.58 7.78 8.31
N ASN A 129 8.62 8.99 8.85
CA ASN A 129 8.61 9.21 10.28
C ASN A 129 7.90 10.52 10.62
N ALA A 130 7.38 10.64 11.85
CA ALA A 130 6.84 11.88 12.35
C ALA A 130 7.75 12.46 13.45
N ARG A 131 7.70 13.78 13.61
CA ARG A 131 8.43 14.47 14.68
C ARG A 131 7.66 14.39 16.00
N PHE A 132 7.42 13.17 16.49
CA PHE A 132 6.59 12.91 17.67
C PHE A 132 7.03 13.72 18.89
N TYR A 133 8.32 13.99 19.02
CA TYR A 133 8.92 14.75 20.11
C TYR A 133 8.44 16.21 20.17
N GLU A 134 8.00 16.82 19.06
CA GLU A 134 7.44 18.18 19.07
C GLU A 134 6.13 18.23 19.85
N GLY A 135 5.26 17.22 19.66
CA GLY A 135 4.06 17.07 20.48
C GLY A 135 4.39 16.77 21.95
N ARG A 136 5.42 15.94 22.20
CA ARG A 136 5.89 15.65 23.57
C ARG A 136 6.41 16.89 24.29
N TYR A 137 7.06 17.82 23.58
CA TYR A 137 7.52 19.08 24.15
C TYR A 137 6.35 19.90 24.70
N ILE A 138 5.28 20.06 23.92
CA ILE A 138 4.07 20.77 24.35
C ILE A 138 3.41 20.07 25.53
N LEU A 139 3.31 18.74 25.51
CA LEU A 139 2.78 17.97 26.66
C LEU A 139 3.61 18.21 27.94
N GLY A 140 4.94 18.32 27.81
CA GLY A 140 5.81 18.65 28.93
C GLY A 140 5.67 20.09 29.44
N GLN A 141 5.14 21.03 28.65
CA GLN A 141 4.79 22.37 29.14
C GLN A 141 3.45 22.37 29.92
N ILE A 142 2.59 21.40 29.65
CA ILE A 142 1.26 21.28 30.29
C ILE A 142 1.34 20.52 31.62
N ALA A 143 2.18 19.47 31.69
CA ALA A 143 2.33 18.59 32.84
C ALA A 143 3.10 19.23 34.00
#